data_AF-A0A3D1TFG6-F1
#
_entry.id   AF-A0A3D1TFG6-F1
#
_cell.length_a   1.000
_cell.length_b   1.000
_cell.length_c   1.000
_cell.angle_alpha   90.00
_cell.angle_beta   90.00
_cell.angle_gamma   90.00
#
_symmetry.space_group_name_H-M   'P 1'
#
loop_
_entity.id
_entity.type
_entity.pdbx_description
1 polymer ?
#
loop_
_entity_poly.entity_id
_entity_poly.type
_entity_poly.pdbx_seq_one_letter_code
_entity_poly.pdbx_strand_id
1 'polypeptide(L)'
;MLHPRFQADDHNVPAFYARPDGSVLAMYAKHGNEPLHYYRISDTADYTQWGEEQVFDHGRWDPATGVTYMNLHYLSAEKRLYGFFRDGRTFNPFFITSTDHGRTWDERTHFIADEVDGRHRPYPRYTRKGPDA
;
A
#
# COMPACT_ATOMS: atom_id res chain seq x y z
N MET A 1 11.60 14.49 4.85
CA MET A 1 12.17 13.12 4.67
C MET A 1 11.17 12.12 5.24
N LEU A 2 10.85 11.04 4.52
CA LEU A 2 9.76 10.12 4.91
C LEU A 2 10.21 9.09 5.97
N HIS A 3 11.28 8.34 5.70
CA HIS A 3 11.83 7.36 6.63
C HIS A 3 13.37 7.29 6.53
N PRO A 4 14.12 7.85 7.50
CA PRO A 4 15.57 7.77 7.52
C PRO A 4 16.09 6.34 7.62
N ARG A 5 17.07 5.98 6.78
CA ARG A 5 17.77 4.68 6.81
C ARG A 5 16.84 3.46 6.73
N PHE A 6 15.81 3.52 5.89
CA PHE A 6 14.80 2.46 5.76
C PHE A 6 15.40 1.13 5.26
N GLN A 7 15.60 1.02 3.94
CA GLN A 7 16.38 -0.02 3.27
C GLN A 7 16.80 0.56 1.92
N ALA A 8 18.06 0.38 1.51
CA ALA A 8 18.58 0.82 0.23
C ALA A 8 18.17 -0.16 -0.88
N ASP A 9 16.92 -0.04 -1.34
CA ASP A 9 16.30 -0.92 -2.34
C ASP A 9 15.24 -0.11 -3.13
N ASP A 10 15.25 -0.20 -4.45
CA ASP A 10 14.38 0.55 -5.37
C ASP A 10 12.93 0.05 -5.36
N HIS A 11 12.67 -1.10 -4.77
CA HIS A 11 11.34 -1.66 -4.56
C HIS A 11 10.58 -0.97 -3.40
N ASN A 12 11.28 -0.18 -2.58
CA ASN A 12 10.72 0.50 -1.40
C ASN A 12 10.07 1.84 -1.72
N VAL A 13 9.79 2.09 -3.00
CA VAL A 13 9.17 3.34 -3.46
C VAL A 13 7.79 3.54 -2.83
N PRO A 14 7.48 4.75 -2.33
CA PRO A 14 6.16 5.05 -1.80
C PRO A 14 5.13 5.21 -2.92
N ALA A 15 3.92 4.73 -2.67
CA ALA A 15 2.72 5.18 -3.36
C ALA A 15 2.20 6.45 -2.70
N PHE A 16 1.65 7.36 -3.51
CA PHE A 16 1.07 8.62 -3.03
C PHE A 16 -0.41 8.72 -3.37
N TYR A 17 -1.18 9.33 -2.47
CA TYR A 17 -2.58 9.70 -2.69
C TYR A 17 -2.84 11.12 -2.19
N ALA A 18 -3.30 11.99 -3.09
CA ALA A 18 -3.74 13.33 -2.72
C ALA A 18 -5.11 13.24 -2.02
N ARG A 19 -5.16 13.66 -0.75
CA ARG A 19 -6.35 13.58 0.09
C ARG A 19 -7.25 14.81 -0.13
N PRO A 20 -8.58 14.69 0.10
CA PRO A 20 -9.50 15.82 -0.08
C PRO A 20 -9.28 16.99 0.88
N ASP A 21 -8.65 16.74 2.03
CA ASP A 21 -8.27 17.78 3.01
C ASP A 21 -7.04 18.59 2.57
N GLY A 22 -6.50 18.31 1.37
CA GLY A 22 -5.34 18.98 0.81
C GLY A 22 -4.01 18.38 1.22
N SER A 23 -3.97 17.38 2.11
CA SER A 23 -2.74 16.66 2.48
C SER A 23 -2.41 15.52 1.50
N VAL A 24 -1.22 14.92 1.65
CA VAL A 24 -0.78 13.75 0.87
C VAL A 24 -0.58 12.56 1.79
N LEU A 25 -1.18 11.42 1.45
CA LEU A 25 -0.85 10.13 2.03
C LEU A 25 0.33 9.52 1.26
N ALA A 26 1.36 9.08 1.97
CA ALA A 26 2.40 8.21 1.45
C ALA A 26 2.29 6.83 2.11
N MET A 27 2.30 5.76 1.31
CA MET A 27 2.32 4.37 1.78
C MET A 27 3.49 3.63 1.16
N TYR A 28 4.27 2.92 1.97
CA TYR A 28 5.51 2.26 1.54
C TYR A 28 5.78 1.02 2.40
N ALA A 29 6.61 0.12 1.89
CA ALA A 29 7.07 -1.06 2.60
C ALA A 29 8.47 -1.45 2.13
N LYS A 30 9.12 -2.32 2.90
CA LYS A 30 10.36 -2.96 2.47
C LYS A 30 10.11 -3.92 1.30
N HIS A 31 11.18 -4.46 0.74
CA HIS A 31 11.08 -5.41 -0.36
C HIS A 31 10.76 -6.83 0.14
N GLY A 32 9.57 -7.03 0.72
CA GLY A 32 9.09 -8.34 1.14
C GLY A 32 9.81 -8.95 2.35
N ASN A 33 10.56 -8.13 3.10
CA ASN A 33 11.36 -8.56 4.25
C ASN A 33 10.59 -8.60 5.57
N GLU A 34 9.40 -7.99 5.63
CA GLU A 34 8.56 -7.94 6.82
C GLU A 34 7.08 -7.78 6.44
N PRO A 35 6.14 -8.26 7.27
CA PRO A 35 4.70 -8.19 7.00
C PRO A 35 4.11 -6.82 7.32
N LEU A 36 4.91 -5.75 7.23
CA LEU A 36 4.52 -4.39 7.60
C LEU A 36 4.46 -3.53 6.35
N HIS A 37 3.48 -2.62 6.33
CA HIS A 37 3.66 -1.38 5.61
C HIS A 37 3.53 -0.19 6.54
N TYR A 38 4.13 0.89 6.09
CA TYR A 38 4.21 2.16 6.77
C TYR A 38 3.44 3.18 5.98
N TYR A 39 2.80 4.09 6.68
CA TYR A 39 2.13 5.21 6.04
C TYR A 39 2.23 6.48 6.88
N ARG A 40 2.27 7.61 6.19
CA ARG A 40 2.33 8.95 6.79
C ARG A 40 1.43 9.88 6.00
N ILE A 41 0.83 10.83 6.68
CA ILE A 41 0.05 11.91 6.08
C ILE A 41 0.87 13.19 6.21
N SER A 42 1.01 13.94 5.13
CA SER A 42 1.74 15.21 5.12
C SER A 42 0.98 16.31 5.86
N ASP A 43 1.67 17.40 6.17
CA ASP A 43 1.01 18.67 6.46
C ASP A 43 0.26 19.21 5.22
N THR A 44 -0.70 20.10 5.44
CA THR A 44 -1.52 20.70 4.36
C THR A 44 -0.89 21.95 3.72
N ALA A 45 -0.04 22.67 4.46
CA ALA A 45 0.67 23.85 3.99
C ALA A 45 2.06 23.52 3.40
N ASP A 46 2.69 22.45 3.87
CA ASP A 46 3.97 21.96 3.34
C ASP A 46 4.00 20.43 3.22
N TYR A 47 3.87 19.93 1.99
CA TYR A 47 3.87 18.48 1.68
C TYR A 47 5.22 17.78 1.92
N THR A 48 6.26 18.51 2.28
CA THR A 48 7.56 17.94 2.67
C THR A 48 7.64 17.60 4.17
N GLN A 49 6.73 18.15 4.97
CA GLN A 49 6.53 17.81 6.38
C GLN A 49 5.56 16.64 6.50
N TRP A 50 5.95 15.63 7.27
CA TRP A 50 5.18 14.41 7.45
C TRP A 50 4.77 14.27 8.91
N GLY A 51 3.51 13.91 9.13
CA GLY A 51 3.03 13.49 10.44
C GLY A 51 3.69 12.19 10.92
N GLU A 52 3.17 11.71 12.05
CA GLU A 52 3.62 10.47 12.67
C GLU A 52 3.50 9.28 11.70
N GLU A 53 4.50 8.40 11.76
CA GLU A 53 4.47 7.13 11.04
C GLU A 53 3.46 6.19 11.66
N GLN A 54 2.54 5.73 10.83
CA GLN A 54 1.62 4.67 11.18
C GLN A 54 2.11 3.37 10.55
N VAL A 55 1.82 2.26 11.23
CA VAL A 55 2.20 0.91 10.80
C VAL A 55 0.94 0.08 10.68
N PHE A 56 0.77 -0.57 9.54
CA PHE A 56 -0.20 -1.65 9.40
C PHE A 56 0.56 -2.97 9.41
N ASP A 57 0.25 -3.81 10.40
CA ASP A 57 0.76 -5.17 10.51
C ASP A 57 -0.21 -6.13 9.80
N HIS A 58 0.24 -6.77 8.72
CA HIS A 58 -0.55 -7.77 7.98
C HIS A 58 -0.70 -9.10 8.74
N GLY A 59 -0.23 -9.14 9.99
CA GLY A 59 -0.38 -10.22 10.94
C GLY A 59 0.91 -11.00 11.16
N ARG A 60 0.95 -11.76 12.27
CA ARG A 60 2.08 -12.60 12.67
C ARG A 60 2.23 -13.84 11.78
N TRP A 61 2.85 -13.75 10.61
CA TRP A 61 3.28 -14.94 9.87
C TRP A 61 4.63 -14.73 9.18
N ASP A 62 5.50 -15.73 9.40
CA ASP A 62 6.80 -16.05 8.79
C ASP A 62 7.71 -14.85 8.39
N PRO A 63 8.91 -14.70 9.00
CA PRO A 63 9.91 -13.73 8.57
C PRO A 63 10.28 -13.81 7.07
N ALA A 64 9.99 -14.92 6.39
CA ALA A 64 10.15 -15.08 4.96
C ALA A 64 9.02 -14.47 4.10
N THR A 65 7.95 -13.95 4.70
CA THR A 65 6.72 -13.50 4.00
C THR A 65 6.37 -12.06 4.33
N GLY A 66 7.04 -11.11 3.69
CA GLY A 66 6.71 -9.69 3.80
C GLY A 66 5.85 -9.14 2.66
N VAL A 67 5.43 -7.88 2.78
CA VAL A 67 4.70 -7.18 1.72
C VAL A 67 5.61 -6.24 0.93
N THR A 68 5.24 -5.91 -0.31
CA THR A 68 5.98 -4.94 -1.14
C THR A 68 5.10 -4.34 -2.24
N TYR A 69 5.60 -3.34 -2.96
CA TYR A 69 4.92 -2.69 -4.10
C TYR A 69 3.58 -2.06 -3.76
N MET A 70 3.58 -1.16 -2.78
CA MET A 70 2.39 -0.42 -2.41
C MET A 70 1.83 0.36 -3.62
N ASN A 71 0.52 0.35 -3.79
CA ASN A 71 -0.18 1.07 -4.85
C ASN A 71 -1.54 1.58 -4.35
N LEU A 72 -1.83 2.87 -4.55
CA LEU A 72 -3.00 3.54 -3.99
C LEU A 72 -3.98 3.97 -5.07
N HIS A 73 -5.24 3.53 -4.96
CA HIS A 73 -6.31 3.88 -5.90
C HIS A 73 -7.60 4.24 -5.17
N TYR A 74 -8.01 5.50 -5.27
CA TYR A 74 -9.32 5.92 -4.79
C TYR A 74 -10.37 5.74 -5.88
N LEU A 75 -11.52 5.17 -5.50
CA LEU A 75 -12.71 5.06 -6.34
C LEU A 75 -13.81 5.93 -5.73
N SER A 76 -14.14 7.05 -6.38
CA SER A 76 -15.10 8.03 -5.86
C SER A 76 -16.52 7.49 -5.81
N ALA A 77 -16.90 6.63 -6.77
CA ALA A 77 -18.19 5.95 -6.78
C ALA A 77 -18.41 5.08 -5.53
N GLU A 78 -17.34 4.54 -4.96
CA GLU A 78 -17.37 3.72 -3.73
C GLU A 78 -17.01 4.51 -2.47
N LYS A 79 -16.53 5.74 -2.62
CA LYS A 79 -15.92 6.55 -1.56
C LYS A 79 -14.85 5.78 -0.80
N ARG A 80 -14.04 5.01 -1.52
CA ARG A 80 -13.11 4.03 -0.94
C ARG A 80 -11.74 4.13 -1.57
N LEU A 81 -10.71 4.13 -0.73
CA LEU A 81 -9.31 4.02 -1.11
C LEU A 81 -8.87 2.57 -1.01
N TYR A 82 -8.25 2.07 -2.07
CA TYR A 82 -7.63 0.75 -2.13
C TYR A 82 -6.11 0.90 -2.01
N GLY A 83 -5.51 0.11 -1.11
CA GLY A 83 -4.07 -0.09 -1.00
C GLY A 83 -3.71 -1.48 -1.50
N PHE A 84 -3.27 -1.58 -2.74
CA PHE A 84 -2.80 -2.83 -3.35
C PHE A 84 -1.33 -3.08 -3.04
N PHE A 85 -0.95 -4.35 -2.92
CA PHE A 85 0.42 -4.77 -2.65
C PHE A 85 0.63 -6.23 -3.06
N ARG A 86 1.90 -6.66 -3.15
CA ARG A 86 2.26 -8.07 -3.28
C ARG A 86 2.44 -8.68 -1.89
N ASP A 87 1.77 -9.80 -1.65
CA ASP A 87 1.98 -10.65 -0.47
C ASP A 87 3.18 -11.59 -0.68
N GLY A 88 4.05 -11.72 0.31
CA GLY A 88 5.30 -12.50 0.19
C GLY A 88 5.11 -14.01 0.30
N ARG A 89 3.99 -14.49 0.87
CA ARG A 89 3.71 -15.92 1.00
C ARG A 89 3.29 -16.50 -0.34
N THR A 90 2.36 -15.83 -0.99
CA THR A 90 1.76 -16.28 -2.25
C THR A 90 2.42 -15.66 -3.47
N PHE A 91 3.09 -14.51 -3.32
CA PHE A 91 3.51 -13.62 -4.42
C PHE A 91 2.35 -13.02 -5.20
N ASN A 92 1.13 -13.21 -4.71
CA ASN A 92 -0.07 -12.74 -5.37
C ASN A 92 -0.42 -11.32 -4.91
N PRO A 93 -1.24 -10.62 -5.71
CA PRO A 93 -1.73 -9.31 -5.36
C PRO A 93 -2.80 -9.41 -4.28
N PHE A 94 -2.67 -8.58 -3.26
CA PHE A 94 -3.65 -8.37 -2.21
C PHE A 94 -4.05 -6.90 -2.20
N PHE A 95 -5.14 -6.58 -1.51
CA PHE A 95 -5.47 -5.21 -1.16
C PHE A 95 -6.02 -5.10 0.24
N ILE A 96 -5.93 -3.89 0.79
CA ILE A 96 -6.70 -3.40 1.93
C ILE A 96 -7.51 -2.18 1.50
N THR A 97 -8.53 -1.83 2.27
CA THR A 97 -9.40 -0.69 1.96
C THR A 97 -9.44 0.31 3.08
N SER A 98 -9.73 1.57 2.74
CA SER A 98 -9.97 2.64 3.69
C SER A 98 -11.17 3.47 3.25
N THR A 99 -12.02 3.83 4.21
CA THR A 99 -13.17 4.71 4.02
C THR A 99 -12.95 6.12 4.60
N ASP A 100 -11.77 6.37 5.19
CA ASP A 100 -11.39 7.63 5.83
C ASP A 100 -10.12 8.25 5.23
N HIS A 101 -9.93 8.00 3.93
CA HIS A 101 -8.83 8.50 3.11
C HIS A 101 -7.43 8.03 3.57
N GLY A 102 -7.36 6.86 4.20
CA GLY A 102 -6.12 6.22 4.62
C GLY A 102 -5.65 6.59 6.02
N ARG A 103 -6.57 6.98 6.92
CA ARG A 103 -6.25 7.08 8.36
C ARG A 103 -6.32 5.70 9.01
N THR A 104 -7.33 4.93 8.66
CA THR A 104 -7.52 3.54 9.08
C THR A 104 -7.74 2.64 7.88
N TRP A 105 -7.53 1.34 8.09
CA TRP A 105 -7.53 0.32 7.04
C TRP A 105 -8.25 -0.94 7.53
N ASP A 106 -9.03 -1.53 6.62
CA ASP A 106 -9.75 -2.78 6.84
C ASP A 106 -8.84 -4.01 6.62
N GLU A 107 -9.40 -5.20 6.82
CA GLU A 107 -8.71 -6.47 6.60
C GLU A 107 -8.25 -6.66 5.14
N ARG A 108 -7.16 -7.42 4.98
CA ARG A 108 -6.60 -7.74 3.67
C ARG A 108 -7.43 -8.76 2.90
N THR A 109 -7.54 -8.56 1.59
CA THR A 109 -8.23 -9.45 0.65
C THR A 109 -7.26 -9.94 -0.41
N HIS A 110 -7.28 -11.25 -0.70
CA HIS A 110 -6.56 -11.85 -1.82
C HIS A 110 -7.26 -11.46 -3.13
N PHE A 111 -6.56 -10.76 -4.03
CA PHE A 111 -7.20 -10.16 -5.20
C PHE A 111 -7.17 -11.05 -6.44
N ILE A 112 -5.97 -11.43 -6.87
CA ILE A 112 -5.77 -12.32 -8.02
C ILE A 112 -5.12 -13.58 -7.48
N ALA A 113 -5.94 -14.58 -7.23
CA ALA A 113 -5.46 -15.91 -6.92
C ALA A 113 -5.02 -16.59 -8.21
N ASP A 114 -3.91 -17.29 -8.11
CA ASP A 114 -3.48 -18.21 -9.15
C ASP A 114 -4.25 -19.53 -8.99
N GLU A 115 -4.93 -19.94 -10.05
CA GLU A 115 -5.73 -21.17 -10.12
C GLU A 115 -5.03 -22.29 -10.91
N VAL A 116 -3.78 -22.07 -11.34
CA VAL A 116 -3.01 -23.01 -12.15
C VAL A 116 -1.94 -23.66 -11.29
N ASP A 117 -1.70 -24.96 -11.51
CA ASP A 117 -0.63 -25.68 -10.81
C ASP A 117 0.72 -24.97 -10.98
N GLY A 118 1.43 -24.81 -9.86
CA GLY A 118 2.75 -24.20 -9.81
C GLY A 118 2.83 -22.99 -8.88
N ARG A 119 3.96 -22.27 -8.94
CA ARG A 119 4.17 -21.03 -8.20
C ARG A 119 4.22 -19.88 -9.20
N HIS A 120 3.18 -19.05 -9.20
CA HIS A 120 3.11 -17.89 -10.07
C HIS A 120 3.36 -16.60 -9.29
N ARG A 121 3.83 -15.58 -10.01
CA ARG A 121 4.28 -14.30 -9.43
C ARG A 121 3.81 -13.16 -10.33
N PRO A 122 2.50 -12.89 -10.39
CA PRO A 122 1.98 -11.86 -11.27
C PRO A 122 2.51 -10.48 -10.87
N TYR A 123 2.83 -9.67 -11.88
CA TYR A 123 3.12 -8.24 -11.71
C TYR A 123 1.94 -7.44 -12.27
N PRO A 124 0.91 -7.17 -11.44
CA PRO A 124 -0.26 -6.46 -11.90
C PRO A 124 0.08 -5.01 -12.22
N ARG A 125 -0.64 -4.47 -13.21
CA ARG A 125 -0.75 -3.03 -13.42
C ARG A 125 -2.16 -2.61 -13.07
N TYR A 126 -2.29 -1.67 -12.15
CA TYR A 126 -3.58 -1.16 -11.72
C TYR A 126 -3.94 0.08 -12.52
N THR A 127 -5.15 0.09 -13.07
CA THR A 127 -5.72 1.24 -13.77
C THR A 127 -7.16 1.42 -13.34
N ARG A 128 -7.60 2.67 -13.21
CA ARG A 128 -8.99 3.02 -12.93
C ARG A 128 -9.60 3.68 -14.17
N LYS A 129 -10.91 3.52 -14.37
CA LYS A 129 -11.66 4.13 -15.48
C LYS A 129 -12.81 4.95 -14.90
N GLY A 130 -13.15 6.05 -15.55
CA GLY A 130 -14.27 6.91 -15.14
C GLY A 130 -13.77 8.26 -14.60
N PRO A 131 -14.53 8.95 -13.73
CA PRO A 131 -14.16 10.28 -13.24
C PRO A 131 -12.84 10.31 -12.45
N ASP A 132 -12.37 9.14 -12.02
CA ASP A 132 -11.12 8.98 -11.30
C ASP A 132 -9.92 8.66 -12.21
N ALA A 133 -10.11 8.43 -13.52
CA ALA A 133 -9.06 7.99 -14.46
C ALA A 133 -7.88 8.97 -14.58
#